data_AF-A0A7S1BWL9-F1
#
_entry.id   AF-A0A7S1BWL9-F1
#
_cell.length_a   1.000
_cell.length_b   1.000
_cell.length_c   1.000
_cell.angle_alpha   90.00
_cell.angle_beta   90.00
_cell.angle_gamma   90.00
#
_symmetry.space_group_name_H-M   'P 1'
#
loop_
_entity.id
_entity.type
_entity.pdbx_description
1 polymer ?
#
loop_
_entity_poly.entity_id
_entity_poly.type
_entity_poly.pdbx_seq_one_letter_code
_entity_poly.pdbx_strand_id
1 'polypeptide(L)'
;TLPSYCENHSSASGPSFLQSVHYTTLSSGDFSVTISDLGATIVSLQLGKTDIVLGFDDPRDCARSDDNPYFGCVVGRVANRIKGGRYCLDENVVRLPELNAENGANHLHG
;
A
#
# COMPACT_ATOMS: atom_id res chain seq x y z
N THR A 1 -2.09 -10.41 33.55
CA THR A 1 -1.27 -11.42 32.84
C THR A 1 -1.75 -11.49 31.41
N LEU A 2 -1.04 -10.82 30.50
CA LEU A 2 -1.35 -10.81 29.07
C LEU A 2 -0.90 -12.16 28.46
N PRO A 3 -1.65 -12.77 27.52
CA PRO A 3 -1.17 -13.95 26.82
C PRO A 3 -0.07 -13.55 25.83
N SER A 4 1.06 -14.23 25.92
CA SER A 4 2.17 -14.19 24.97
C SER A 4 1.69 -14.67 23.60
N TYR A 5 1.69 -13.79 22.60
CA TYR A 5 1.52 -14.20 21.22
C TYR A 5 2.86 -14.75 20.72
N CYS A 6 2.89 -16.04 20.39
CA CYS A 6 4.04 -16.70 19.77
C CYS A 6 4.23 -16.16 18.34
N GLU A 7 5.40 -15.60 18.06
CA GLU A 7 5.81 -15.27 16.70
C GLU A 7 6.04 -16.57 15.90
N ASN A 8 5.22 -16.80 14.89
CA ASN A 8 5.49 -17.81 13.88
C ASN A 8 6.44 -17.23 12.84
N HIS A 9 7.73 -17.56 12.95
CA HIS A 9 8.67 -17.40 11.85
C HIS A 9 8.40 -18.45 10.77
N SER A 10 7.44 -18.17 9.89
CA SER A 10 7.35 -18.84 8.59
C SER A 10 8.12 -18.03 7.56
N SER A 11 9.30 -18.53 7.18
CA SER A 11 10.06 -18.05 6.03
C SER A 11 9.33 -18.39 4.73
N ALA A 12 8.25 -17.67 4.44
CA ALA A 12 7.66 -17.63 3.12
C ALA A 12 8.54 -16.71 2.26
N SER A 13 9.20 -17.27 1.25
CA SER A 13 9.85 -16.47 0.22
C SER A 13 8.78 -15.67 -0.51
N GLY A 14 8.59 -14.42 -0.10
CA GLY A 14 7.68 -13.48 -0.75
C GLY A 14 8.02 -13.31 -2.24
N PRO A 15 7.10 -12.75 -3.04
CA PRO A 15 7.32 -12.58 -4.47
C PRO A 15 8.63 -11.82 -4.76
N SER A 16 9.28 -12.16 -5.88
CA SER A 16 10.66 -11.72 -6.20
C SER A 16 10.87 -10.20 -6.19
N PHE A 17 9.81 -9.42 -6.37
CA PHE A 17 9.85 -7.95 -6.30
C PHE A 17 10.00 -7.39 -4.87
N LEU A 18 9.81 -8.20 -3.82
CA LEU A 18 10.05 -7.79 -2.42
C LEU A 18 11.49 -8.06 -1.96
N GLN A 19 12.38 -8.51 -2.86
CA GLN A 19 13.76 -8.88 -2.51
C GLN A 19 14.70 -7.68 -2.33
N SER A 20 14.38 -6.53 -2.92
CA SER A 20 15.09 -5.26 -2.68
C SER A 20 14.10 -4.10 -2.78
N VAL A 21 13.86 -3.44 -1.65
CA VAL A 21 13.08 -2.20 -1.55
C VAL A 21 14.06 -1.09 -1.21
N HIS A 22 14.07 -0.01 -2.01
CA HIS A 22 14.93 1.14 -1.77
C HIS A 22 14.17 2.28 -1.12
N TYR A 23 14.89 3.07 -0.31
CA TYR A 23 14.37 4.27 0.33
C TYR A 23 15.18 5.48 -0.10
N THR A 24 14.47 6.56 -0.40
CA THR A 24 15.07 7.87 -0.63
C THR A 24 14.53 8.83 0.41
N THR A 25 15.43 9.50 1.14
CA THR A 25 15.06 10.56 2.08
C THR A 25 15.41 11.92 1.49
N LEU A 26 14.43 12.81 1.49
CA LEU A 26 14.58 14.21 1.09
C LEU A 26 14.34 15.09 2.31
N SER A 27 15.16 16.11 2.52
CA SER A 27 15.07 16.98 3.70
C SER A 27 15.18 18.45 3.32
N SER A 28 14.43 19.31 4.00
CA SER A 28 14.46 20.76 3.84
C SER A 28 14.01 21.45 5.13
N GLY A 29 14.91 22.19 5.77
CA GLY A 29 14.64 22.81 7.08
C GLY A 29 14.24 21.76 8.11
N ASP A 30 13.10 21.98 8.78
CA ASP A 30 12.56 21.06 9.77
C ASP A 30 11.78 19.88 9.16
N PHE A 31 11.65 19.80 7.84
CA PHE A 31 10.95 18.71 7.17
C PHE A 31 11.91 17.65 6.66
N SER A 32 11.53 16.38 6.83
CA SER A 32 12.18 15.24 6.18
C SER A 32 11.13 14.25 5.72
N VAL A 33 11.23 13.74 4.50
CA VAL A 33 10.33 12.73 3.95
C VAL A 33 11.13 11.54 3.46
N THR A 34 10.73 10.34 3.83
CA THR A 34 11.28 9.09 3.31
C THR A 34 10.25 8.43 2.42
N ILE A 35 10.69 8.09 1.20
CA ILE A 35 9.85 7.48 0.16
C ILE A 35 10.45 6.14 -0.22
N SER A 36 9.60 5.11 -0.27
CA SER A 36 9.93 3.79 -0.79
C SER A 36 9.66 3.71 -2.30
N ASP A 37 10.51 3.01 -3.04
CA ASP A 37 10.23 2.66 -4.44
C ASP A 37 9.08 1.66 -4.61
N LEU A 38 8.70 0.93 -3.55
CA LEU A 38 7.51 0.10 -3.51
C LEU A 38 6.26 0.99 -3.42
N GLY A 39 5.51 1.07 -4.52
CA GLY A 39 4.29 1.87 -4.61
C GLY A 39 4.52 3.38 -4.48
N ALA A 40 5.76 3.86 -4.64
CA ALA A 40 6.15 5.25 -4.37
C ALA A 40 5.65 5.75 -3.00
N THR A 41 5.74 4.87 -1.99
CA THR A 41 5.06 5.05 -0.70
C THR A 41 5.79 6.05 0.18
N ILE A 42 5.08 7.06 0.68
CA ILE A 42 5.56 7.88 1.80
C ILE A 42 5.54 7.00 3.05
N VAL A 43 6.73 6.60 3.53
CA VAL A 43 6.87 5.74 4.72
C VAL A 43 7.07 6.55 6.00
N SER A 44 7.58 7.78 5.88
CA SER A 44 7.77 8.69 7.00
C SER A 44 7.74 10.14 6.49
N LEU A 45 7.10 11.02 7.24
CA LEU A 45 7.14 12.46 7.04
C LEU A 45 7.35 13.11 8.40
N GLN A 46 8.57 13.59 8.65
CA GLN A 46 8.95 14.21 9.90
C GLN A 46 8.82 15.73 9.82
N LEU A 47 8.24 16.31 10.87
CA LEU A 47 8.36 17.73 11.23
C LEU A 47 9.16 17.82 12.54
N GLY A 48 10.40 18.27 12.45
CA GLY A 48 11.38 18.21 13.54
C GLY A 48 11.71 16.75 13.89
N LYS A 49 11.20 16.27 15.02
CA LYS A 49 11.38 14.88 15.50
C LYS A 49 10.09 14.06 15.51
N THR A 50 8.99 14.64 15.03
CA THR A 50 7.67 14.00 15.07
C THR A 50 7.33 13.49 13.68
N ASP A 51 7.07 12.18 13.55
CA ASP A 51 6.46 11.64 12.34
C ASP A 51 4.96 11.97 12.33
N ILE A 52 4.49 12.56 11.24
CA ILE A 52 3.13 13.09 11.11
C ILE A 52 2.25 12.31 10.13
N VAL A 53 2.71 11.14 9.67
CA VAL A 53 1.91 10.23 8.83
C VAL A 53 1.78 8.85 9.47
N LEU A 54 0.71 8.14 9.10
CA LEU A 54 0.55 6.73 9.44
C LEU A 54 1.36 5.88 8.45
N GLY A 55 1.92 4.79 8.95
CA GLY A 55 2.71 3.87 8.15
C GLY A 55 2.91 2.54 8.87
N PHE A 56 3.71 1.68 8.25
CA PHE A 56 4.17 0.42 8.83
C PHE A 56 5.63 0.54 9.22
N ASP A 57 6.05 -0.19 10.26
CA ASP A 57 7.47 -0.25 10.66
C ASP A 57 8.32 -0.92 9.57
N ASP A 58 7.78 -1.96 8.91
CA ASP A 58 8.34 -2.55 7.69
C ASP A 58 7.39 -2.26 6.51
N PRO A 59 7.81 -1.49 5.51
CA PRO A 59 6.94 -1.15 4.38
C PRO A 59 6.69 -2.34 3.45
N ARG A 60 7.39 -3.48 3.59
CA ARG A 60 6.96 -4.73 2.93
C ARG A 60 5.64 -5.24 3.49
N ASP A 61 5.25 -4.82 4.69
CA ASP A 61 3.98 -5.21 5.30
C ASP A 61 2.79 -4.56 4.60
N CYS A 62 2.99 -3.41 3.93
CA CYS A 62 1.96 -2.86 3.06
C CYS A 62 1.65 -3.80 1.87
N ALA A 63 2.63 -4.54 1.37
CA ALA A 63 2.42 -5.50 0.29
C ALA A 63 1.99 -6.89 0.78
N ARG A 64 2.05 -7.17 2.09
CA ARG A 64 1.74 -8.48 2.68
C ARG A 64 0.40 -8.55 3.40
N SER A 65 -0.17 -7.41 3.78
CA SER A 65 -1.44 -7.37 4.49
C SER A 65 -2.61 -7.32 3.49
N ASP A 66 -3.48 -8.33 3.54
CA ASP A 66 -4.74 -8.34 2.80
C ASP A 66 -5.69 -7.20 3.23
N ASP A 67 -5.45 -6.63 4.41
CA ASP A 67 -6.19 -5.49 4.98
C ASP A 67 -5.46 -4.15 4.82
N ASN A 68 -4.43 -4.06 3.95
CA ASN A 68 -3.69 -2.81 3.77
C ASN A 68 -4.62 -1.66 3.33
N PRO A 69 -4.74 -0.57 4.13
CA PRO A 69 -5.60 0.56 3.80
C PRO A 69 -4.95 1.57 2.82
N TYR A 70 -3.92 1.16 2.09
CA TYR A 70 -3.19 1.98 1.11
C TYR A 70 -2.47 3.19 1.73
N PHE A 71 -1.86 3.02 2.91
CA PHE A 71 -1.13 4.12 3.57
C PHE A 71 0.00 4.67 2.70
N GLY A 72 -0.05 5.97 2.42
CA GLY A 72 1.04 6.73 1.82
C GLY A 72 1.42 6.35 0.39
N CYS A 73 0.83 5.31 -0.19
CA CYS A 73 1.19 4.80 -1.51
C CYS A 73 0.49 5.55 -2.64
N VAL A 74 1.11 5.50 -3.81
CA VAL A 74 0.47 5.92 -5.05
C VAL A 74 -0.50 4.83 -5.49
N VAL A 75 -1.77 5.21 -5.61
CA VAL A 75 -2.83 4.31 -6.07
C VAL A 75 -3.05 4.43 -7.56
N GLY A 76 -3.11 3.31 -8.28
CA GLY A 76 -3.36 3.30 -9.73
C GLY A 76 -3.55 1.89 -10.32
N ARG A 77 -4.14 1.77 -11.52
CA ARG A 77 -4.34 2.83 -12.54
C ARG A 77 -5.54 3.74 -12.30
N VAL A 78 -6.59 3.28 -11.63
CA VAL A 78 -7.76 4.11 -11.30
C VAL A 78 -7.97 4.13 -9.79
N ALA A 79 -7.81 5.30 -9.18
CA ALA A 79 -8.10 5.45 -7.76
C ALA A 79 -9.61 5.33 -7.49
N ASN A 80 -9.93 4.78 -6.32
CA ASN A 80 -11.30 4.59 -5.83
C ASN A 80 -12.11 3.59 -6.69
N ARG A 81 -13.45 3.68 -6.65
CA ARG A 81 -14.38 2.64 -7.11
C ARG A 81 -14.74 2.77 -8.59
N ILE A 82 -14.66 1.67 -9.32
CA ILE A 82 -15.34 1.47 -10.60
C ILE A 82 -16.58 0.60 -10.36
N LYS A 83 -17.75 1.18 -10.67
CA LYS A 83 -19.05 0.55 -10.42
C LYS A 83 -19.17 -0.78 -11.17
N GLY A 84 -19.49 -1.86 -10.45
CA GLY A 84 -19.69 -3.16 -11.08
C GLY A 84 -18.43 -3.76 -11.72
N GLY A 85 -17.24 -3.23 -11.38
CA GLY A 85 -15.95 -3.68 -11.91
C GLY A 85 -15.87 -3.64 -13.43
N ARG A 86 -16.61 -2.75 -14.09
CA ARG A 86 -16.66 -2.71 -15.56
C ARG A 86 -16.80 -1.30 -16.09
N TYR A 87 -16.25 -1.08 -17.29
CA TYR A 87 -16.39 0.16 -18.02
C TYR A 87 -16.39 -0.11 -19.53
N CYS A 88 -16.81 0.87 -20.33
CA CYS A 88 -16.74 0.79 -21.77
C CYS A 88 -15.51 1.56 -22.27
N LEU A 89 -14.74 0.95 -23.16
CA LEU A 89 -13.63 1.58 -23.87
C LEU A 89 -13.72 1.20 -25.34
N ASP A 90 -13.81 2.20 -26.22
CA ASP A 90 -13.95 2.00 -27.66
C ASP A 90 -15.04 0.97 -28.01
N GLU A 91 -16.23 1.16 -27.45
CA GLU A 91 -17.42 0.29 -27.60
C GLU A 91 -17.29 -1.12 -26.99
N ASN A 92 -16.13 -1.49 -26.45
CA ASN A 92 -15.89 -2.77 -25.81
C ASN A 92 -16.12 -2.67 -24.30
N VAL A 93 -16.83 -3.66 -23.74
CA VAL A 93 -17.01 -3.78 -22.28
C VAL A 93 -15.78 -4.45 -21.68
N VAL A 94 -15.01 -3.69 -20.91
CA VAL A 94 -13.87 -4.20 -20.13
C VAL A 94 -14.35 -4.59 -18.73
N ARG A 95 -13.97 -5.78 -18.29
CA ARG A 95 -14.20 -6.27 -16.92
C ARG A 95 -12.87 -6.29 -16.16
N LEU A 96 -12.90 -5.71 -14.97
CA LEU A 96 -11.79 -5.67 -14.03
C LEU A 96 -11.96 -6.79 -13.00
N PRO A 97 -10.86 -7.29 -12.40
CA PRO A 97 -10.94 -8.24 -11.29
C PRO A 97 -11.79 -7.66 -10.15
N GLU A 98 -12.57 -8.49 -9.49
CA GLU A 98 -13.32 -8.06 -8.31
C GLU A 98 -12.32 -7.79 -7.17
N LEU A 99 -12.06 -6.51 -6.88
CA LEU A 99 -11.20 -6.04 -5.79
C LEU A 99 -12.11 -5.26 -4.82
N ASN A 100 -12.45 -5.92 -3.72
CA ASN A 100 -13.60 -5.65 -2.85
C ASN A 100 -13.68 -4.26 -2.20
N ALA A 101 -14.92 -3.86 -1.89
CA ALA A 101 -15.29 -2.94 -0.80
C ALA A 101 -16.74 -3.24 -0.30
N GLU A 102 -17.58 -3.81 -1.16
CA GLU A 102 -18.99 -4.12 -0.89
C GLU A 102 -19.37 -5.49 -1.50
N ASN A 103 -18.83 -6.60 -0.97
CA ASN A 103 -19.13 -7.97 -1.43
C ASN A 103 -18.92 -8.21 -2.95
N GLY A 104 -17.82 -7.74 -3.54
CA GLY A 104 -17.52 -7.90 -4.96
C GLY A 104 -18.26 -6.94 -5.91
N ALA A 105 -19.06 -6.00 -5.40
CA ALA A 105 -19.87 -5.13 -6.26
C ALA A 105 -19.07 -4.11 -7.10
N ASN A 106 -17.85 -3.75 -6.71
CA ASN A 106 -17.03 -2.72 -7.34
C ASN A 106 -15.57 -3.15 -7.41
N HIS A 107 -14.80 -2.48 -8.26
CA HIS A 107 -13.34 -2.58 -8.29
C HIS A 107 -12.73 -1.35 -7.61
N LEU A 108 -11.83 -1.54 -6.64
CA LEU A 108 -11.30 -0.46 -5.80
C LEU A 108 -9.78 -0.28 -6.01
N HIS A 109 -9.35 0.99 -6.16
CA HIS A 109 -7.95 1.42 -6.01
C HIS A 109 -6.95 0.70 -6.94
N GLY A 110 -7.28 0.54 -8.23
CA GLY A 110 -6.24 0.40 -9.25
C GLY A 110 -6.53 -0.45 -10.46
#